data_AF-A0A5C7W7P9-F1
#
_entry.id   AF-A0A5C7W7P9-F1
#
_cell.length_a   1.000
_cell.length_b   1.000
_cell.length_c   1.000
_cell.angle_alpha   90.00
_cell.angle_beta   90.00
_cell.angle_gamma   90.00
#
_symmetry.space_group_name_H-M   'P 1'
#
loop_
_entity.id
_entity.type
_entity.pdbx_description
1 polymer ?
#
loop_
_entity_poly.entity_id
_entity_poly.type
_entity_poly.pdbx_seq_one_letter_code
_entity_poly.pdbx_strand_id
1 'polypeptide(L)'
;MRALSLLCLLACISPTLLAADLDGRYQGTLDEHPVELVLRSQGQQVEGEYIEDQQRFRVSGHFNGQALQVQISAPGSGQVLANMNANYANDMLAASLAARDPQSGQTLLRETLFQRVATAPPQADPRQDPALIGTWVYEQMTNSEGLEYASLTTVTTLRIRADGSI
;
A
#
# COMPACT_ATOMS: atom_id res chain seq x y z
N MET A 1 -28.04 40.14 -29.96
CA MET A 1 -26.74 39.45 -30.08
C MET A 1 -26.14 39.43 -28.67
N ARG A 2 -26.45 38.51 -27.74
CA ARG A 2 -26.09 37.07 -27.65
C ARG A 2 -24.59 36.77 -27.81
N ALA A 3 -23.82 37.25 -26.85
CA ALA A 3 -22.53 36.75 -26.40
C ALA A 3 -22.48 37.12 -24.90
N LEU A 4 -22.18 36.29 -23.91
CA LEU A 4 -21.07 35.36 -23.84
C LEU A 4 -21.34 34.41 -22.65
N SER A 5 -22.10 33.34 -22.88
CA SER A 5 -22.24 32.23 -21.91
C SER A 5 -21.06 31.28 -22.10
N LEU A 6 -19.90 31.54 -21.49
CA LEU A 6 -18.75 30.62 -21.58
C LEU A 6 -17.68 30.89 -20.50
N LEU A 7 -18.09 31.08 -19.24
CA LEU A 7 -17.17 31.20 -18.10
C LEU A 7 -17.48 30.21 -16.97
N CYS A 8 -17.87 28.97 -17.31
CA CYS A 8 -18.08 27.87 -16.34
C CYS A 8 -17.21 26.63 -16.61
N LEU A 9 -16.15 26.75 -17.43
CA LEU A 9 -15.36 25.60 -17.89
C LEU A 9 -13.86 25.72 -17.56
N LEU A 10 -13.48 26.54 -16.57
CA LEU A 10 -12.19 26.38 -15.90
C LEU A 10 -12.33 25.40 -14.74
N ALA A 11 -12.31 24.13 -15.14
CA ALA A 11 -11.42 23.14 -14.56
C ALA A 11 -11.52 22.99 -13.04
N CYS A 12 -12.54 22.25 -12.61
CA CYS A 12 -12.47 21.34 -11.47
C CYS A 12 -11.33 20.33 -11.71
N ILE A 13 -10.07 20.79 -11.63
CA ILE A 13 -8.92 19.91 -11.45
C ILE A 13 -8.98 19.54 -9.98
N SER A 14 -9.82 18.56 -9.63
CA SER A 14 -9.65 17.88 -8.37
C SER A 14 -8.24 17.32 -8.40
N PRO A 15 -7.31 17.74 -7.53
CA PRO A 15 -6.14 16.94 -7.32
C PRO A 15 -6.67 15.66 -6.68
N THR A 16 -6.88 14.62 -7.47
CA THR A 16 -6.63 13.26 -7.00
C THR A 16 -5.13 13.24 -6.74
N LEU A 17 -4.73 13.88 -5.62
CA LEU A 17 -3.51 13.58 -4.92
C LEU A 17 -3.46 12.07 -4.93
N LEU A 18 -2.47 11.52 -5.63
CA LEU A 18 -2.03 10.16 -5.48
C LEU A 18 -1.74 10.03 -3.98
N ALA A 19 -2.76 9.67 -3.21
CA ALA A 19 -2.58 9.32 -1.82
C ALA A 19 -1.56 8.21 -1.89
N ALA A 20 -0.38 8.47 -1.32
CA ALA A 20 0.59 7.41 -1.13
C ALA A 20 -0.16 6.23 -0.52
N ASP A 21 -0.01 5.04 -1.11
CA ASP A 21 -0.74 3.87 -0.67
C ASP A 21 -0.31 3.58 0.77
N LEU A 22 -1.09 4.04 1.75
CA LEU A 22 -0.79 3.87 3.17
C LEU A 22 -1.16 2.46 3.64
N ASP A 23 -1.96 1.73 2.86
CA ASP A 23 -2.55 0.46 3.26
C ASP A 23 -1.48 -0.60 3.40
N GLY A 24 -1.42 -1.27 4.53
CA GLY A 24 -0.42 -2.31 4.74
C GLY A 24 -0.17 -2.62 6.19
N ARG A 25 0.76 -3.55 6.39
CA ARG A 25 1.30 -3.93 7.68
C ARG A 25 2.65 -3.27 7.84
N TYR A 26 2.90 -2.70 9.00
CA TYR A 26 4.15 -2.07 9.36
C TYR A 26 4.64 -2.61 10.69
N GLN A 27 5.95 -2.73 10.83
CA GLN A 27 6.62 -3.22 12.02
C GLN A 27 7.60 -2.18 12.54
N GLY A 28 7.68 -2.05 13.86
CA GLY A 28 8.60 -1.14 14.53
C GLY A 28 9.02 -1.69 15.89
N THR A 29 9.75 -0.87 16.63
CA THR A 29 10.14 -1.16 18.01
C THR A 29 9.90 0.06 18.86
N LEU A 30 9.20 -0.11 19.98
CA LEU A 30 8.89 0.94 20.94
C LEU A 30 9.45 0.52 22.30
N ASP A 31 10.36 1.29 22.88
CA ASP A 31 11.04 0.95 24.14
C ASP A 31 11.59 -0.50 24.17
N GLU A 32 12.25 -0.94 23.09
CA GLU A 32 12.77 -2.31 22.89
C GLU A 32 11.70 -3.41 22.70
N HIS A 33 10.41 -3.07 22.70
CA HIS A 33 9.31 -4.03 22.46
C HIS A 33 8.87 -3.99 21.00
N PRO A 34 8.69 -5.16 20.34
CA PRO A 34 8.19 -5.21 18.98
C PRO A 34 6.73 -4.75 18.92
N VAL A 35 6.45 -3.85 17.98
CA VAL A 35 5.11 -3.30 17.76
C VAL A 35 4.73 -3.42 16.29
N GLU A 36 3.43 -3.60 16.03
CA GLU A 36 2.89 -3.70 14.68
C GLU A 36 1.74 -2.71 14.49
N LEU A 37 1.68 -2.15 13.27
CA LEU A 37 0.61 -1.26 12.83
C LEU A 37 0.03 -1.80 11.53
N VAL A 38 -1.26 -2.06 11.49
CA VAL A 38 -1.97 -2.48 10.28
C VAL A 38 -2.95 -1.39 9.91
N LEU A 39 -2.78 -0.78 8.73
CA LEU A 39 -3.57 0.35 8.27
C LEU A 39 -4.36 0.00 7.01
N ARG A 40 -5.55 0.58 6.91
CA ARG A 40 -6.41 0.61 5.74
C ARG A 40 -6.96 2.03 5.56
N SER A 41 -6.96 2.53 4.35
CA SER A 41 -7.39 3.89 4.04
C SER A 41 -8.57 3.88 3.09
N GLN A 42 -9.48 4.82 3.30
CA GLN A 42 -10.59 5.12 2.39
C GLN A 42 -10.62 6.62 2.16
N GLY A 43 -9.99 7.06 1.07
CA GLY A 43 -9.73 8.48 0.84
C GLY A 43 -8.77 9.02 1.90
N GLN A 44 -9.19 10.01 2.67
CA GLN A 44 -8.38 10.57 3.76
C GLN A 44 -8.61 9.89 5.10
N GLN A 45 -9.64 9.04 5.24
CA GLN A 45 -9.91 8.32 6.48
C GLN A 45 -9.00 7.10 6.57
N VAL A 46 -8.49 6.84 7.77
CA VAL A 46 -7.64 5.69 8.06
C VAL A 46 -8.20 4.94 9.24
N GLU A 47 -8.27 3.62 9.10
CA GLU A 47 -8.64 2.70 10.17
C GLU A 47 -7.62 1.57 10.23
N GLY A 48 -7.53 0.90 11.38
CA GLY A 48 -6.54 -0.15 11.55
C GLY A 48 -6.44 -0.71 12.96
N GLU A 49 -5.33 -1.40 13.16
CA GLU A 49 -4.95 -2.01 14.43
C GLU A 49 -3.52 -1.63 14.79
N TYR A 50 -3.31 -1.33 16.08
CA TYR A 50 -1.99 -1.22 16.70
C TYR A 50 -1.82 -2.39 17.66
N ILE A 51 -0.69 -3.08 17.58
CA ILE A 51 -0.43 -4.34 18.29
C ILE A 51 0.86 -4.20 19.09
N GLU A 52 0.76 -4.39 20.39
CA GLU A 52 1.87 -4.34 21.37
C GLU A 52 1.63 -5.48 22.37
N ASP A 53 2.64 -6.34 22.60
CA ASP A 53 2.57 -7.48 23.53
C ASP A 53 1.33 -8.37 23.39
N GLN A 54 0.94 -8.70 22.15
CA GLN A 54 -0.26 -9.50 21.80
C GLN A 54 -1.60 -8.80 22.07
N GLN A 55 -1.60 -7.60 22.65
CA GLN A 55 -2.78 -6.78 22.79
C GLN A 55 -3.06 -6.05 21.47
N ARG A 56 -4.34 -6.00 21.08
CA ARG A 56 -4.80 -5.29 19.89
C ARG A 56 -5.59 -4.06 20.28
N PHE A 57 -5.24 -2.93 19.71
CA PHE A 57 -5.90 -1.65 19.90
C PHE A 57 -6.44 -1.13 18.58
N ARG A 58 -7.59 -0.47 18.61
CA ARG A 58 -8.19 0.10 17.40
C ARG A 58 -7.49 1.41 17.06
N VAL A 59 -7.15 1.57 15.79
CA VAL A 59 -6.60 2.80 15.22
C VAL A 59 -7.65 3.45 14.33
N SER A 60 -7.87 4.75 14.49
CA SER A 60 -8.70 5.54 13.60
C SER A 60 -8.20 6.97 13.48
N GLY A 61 -8.31 7.56 12.28
CA GLY A 61 -7.91 8.94 12.07
C GLY A 61 -7.84 9.31 10.61
N HIS A 62 -6.86 10.13 10.24
CA HIS A 62 -6.76 10.67 8.90
C HIS A 62 -5.33 10.71 8.36
N PHE A 63 -5.23 10.65 7.04
CA PHE A 63 -4.00 10.78 6.28
C PHE A 63 -4.19 11.74 5.12
N ASN A 64 -3.24 12.67 4.97
CA ASN A 64 -3.30 13.71 3.94
C ASN A 64 -2.31 13.46 2.77
N GLY A 65 -1.72 12.27 2.69
CA GLY A 65 -0.69 11.92 1.69
C GLY A 65 0.74 12.01 2.21
N GLN A 66 0.97 12.71 3.33
CA GLN A 66 2.30 12.87 3.93
C GLN A 66 2.29 12.63 5.44
N ALA A 67 1.30 13.16 6.15
CA ALA A 67 1.17 13.05 7.59
C ALA A 67 -0.05 12.20 7.95
N LEU A 68 0.17 11.26 8.86
CA LEU A 68 -0.82 10.41 9.50
C LEU A 68 -1.10 10.96 10.90
N GLN A 69 -2.37 11.11 11.25
CA GLN A 69 -2.81 11.52 12.58
C GLN A 69 -3.93 10.61 13.02
N VAL A 70 -3.69 9.81 14.05
CA VAL A 70 -4.63 8.77 14.49
C VAL A 70 -4.75 8.70 16.00
N GLN A 71 -5.88 8.19 16.45
CA GLN A 71 -6.16 7.85 17.83
C GLN A 71 -6.06 6.33 17.99
N ILE A 72 -5.50 5.91 19.11
CA ILE A 72 -5.41 4.52 19.53
C ILE A 72 -6.38 4.33 20.69
N SER A 73 -7.32 3.40 20.54
CA SER A 73 -8.40 3.17 21.51
C SER A 73 -8.53 1.71 21.91
N ALA A 74 -9.04 1.48 23.12
CA ALA A 74 -9.35 0.16 23.61
C ALA A 74 -10.47 -0.49 22.76
N PRO A 75 -10.31 -1.76 22.32
CA PRO A 75 -11.21 -2.40 21.35
C PRO A 75 -12.64 -2.59 21.87
N GLY A 76 -12.84 -2.71 23.19
CA GLY A 76 -14.15 -2.91 23.80
C GLY A 76 -14.84 -1.62 24.26
N SER A 77 -14.13 -0.73 24.96
CA SER A 77 -14.72 0.48 25.54
C SER A 77 -14.68 1.69 24.61
N GLY A 78 -13.86 1.66 23.55
CA GLY A 78 -13.61 2.82 22.70
C GLY A 78 -12.86 3.95 23.41
N GLN A 79 -12.36 3.72 24.63
CA GLN A 79 -11.58 4.69 25.37
C GLN A 79 -10.29 5.00 24.62
N VAL A 80 -10.04 6.28 24.33
CA VAL A 80 -8.79 6.74 23.73
C VAL A 80 -7.67 6.60 24.74
N LEU A 81 -6.63 5.86 24.37
CA LEU A 81 -5.45 5.56 25.20
C LEU A 81 -4.24 6.38 24.75
N ALA A 82 -4.12 6.63 23.45
CA ALA A 82 -3.02 7.41 22.89
C ALA A 82 -3.43 8.15 21.61
N ASN A 83 -2.67 9.19 21.27
CA ASN A 83 -2.66 9.78 19.94
C ASN A 83 -1.32 9.48 19.28
N MET A 84 -1.33 9.26 17.97
CA MET A 84 -0.12 9.04 17.18
C MET A 84 -0.11 9.99 15.99
N ASN A 85 1.01 10.68 15.83
CA ASN A 85 1.30 11.46 14.62
C ASN A 85 2.50 10.81 13.93
N ALA A 86 2.42 10.63 12.61
CA ALA A 86 3.53 10.06 11.86
C ALA A 86 3.72 10.75 10.51
N ASN A 87 4.98 10.83 10.07
CA ASN A 87 5.32 11.25 8.71
C ASN A 87 5.61 10.03 7.86
N TYR A 88 4.95 9.94 6.70
CA TYR A 88 5.09 8.87 5.74
C TYR A 88 6.11 9.24 4.66
N ALA A 89 7.12 8.39 4.47
CA ALA A 89 8.06 8.49 3.36
C ALA A 89 8.71 7.14 3.09
N ASN A 90 8.82 6.75 1.82
CA ASN A 90 9.54 5.54 1.37
C ASN A 90 9.16 4.28 2.17
N ASP A 91 7.85 4.00 2.26
CA ASP A 91 7.32 2.85 3.00
C ASP A 91 7.65 2.83 4.51
N MET A 92 8.00 3.98 5.07
CA MET A 92 8.25 4.17 6.50
C MET A 92 7.32 5.22 7.11
N LEU A 93 6.97 5.00 8.38
CA LEU A 93 6.25 5.94 9.23
C LEU A 93 7.13 6.31 10.42
N ALA A 94 7.66 7.53 10.41
CA ALA A 94 8.33 8.10 11.59
C ALA A 94 7.25 8.63 12.53
N ALA A 95 6.99 7.92 13.62
CA ALA A 95 5.82 8.09 14.48
C ALA A 95 6.19 8.58 15.88
N SER A 96 5.33 9.43 16.43
CA SER A 96 5.34 9.91 17.80
C SER A 96 4.01 9.56 18.45
N LEU A 97 4.05 8.74 19.50
CA LEU A 97 2.90 8.28 20.28
C LEU A 97 2.85 9.01 21.61
N ALA A 98 1.74 9.70 21.86
CA ALA A 98 1.43 10.36 23.13
C ALA A 98 0.34 9.55 23.86
N ALA A 99 0.77 8.66 24.75
CA ALA A 99 -0.11 7.84 25.58
C ALA A 99 -0.49 8.60 26.85
N ARG A 100 -1.78 8.59 27.20
CA ARG A 100 -2.27 9.26 28.41
C ARG A 100 -2.58 8.23 29.48
N ASP A 101 -1.98 8.39 30.64
CA ASP A 101 -2.34 7.63 31.83
C ASP A 101 -3.76 8.03 32.27
N PRO A 102 -4.73 7.10 32.28
CA PRO A 102 -6.11 7.41 32.66
C PRO A 102 -6.29 7.69 34.16
N GLN A 103 -5.36 7.25 35.01
CA GLN A 103 -5.41 7.46 36.46
C GLN A 103 -4.69 8.75 36.88
N SER A 104 -3.50 8.99 36.35
CA SER A 104 -2.68 10.16 36.74
C SER A 104 -2.84 11.36 35.79
N GLY A 105 -3.38 11.15 34.59
CA GLY A 105 -3.52 12.18 33.55
C GLY A 105 -2.21 12.57 32.86
N GLN A 106 -1.08 11.99 33.28
CA GLN A 106 0.24 12.22 32.69
C GLN A 106 0.28 11.72 31.25
N THR A 107 1.08 12.38 30.41
CA THR A 107 1.30 11.97 29.02
C THR A 107 2.71 11.43 28.88
N LEU A 108 2.82 10.19 28.41
CA LEU A 108 4.07 9.57 28.04
C LEU A 108 4.24 9.69 26.52
N LEU A 109 5.34 10.33 26.11
CA LEU A 109 5.72 10.48 24.71
C LEU A 109 6.75 9.41 24.34
N ARG A 110 6.47 8.64 23.29
CA ARG A 110 7.35 7.58 22.77
C ARG A 110 7.47 7.73 21.26
N GLU A 111 8.65 7.49 20.72
CA GLU A 111 8.92 7.62 19.29
C GLU A 111 9.33 6.27 18.70
N THR A 112 8.94 6.02 17.45
CA THR A 112 9.32 4.81 16.74
C THR A 112 9.32 5.03 15.22
N LEU A 113 10.05 4.18 14.52
CA LEU A 113 10.03 4.11 13.06
C LEU A 113 9.37 2.80 12.66
N PHE A 114 8.18 2.87 12.07
CA PHE A 114 7.56 1.70 11.49
C PHE A 114 8.00 1.54 10.03
N GLN A 115 8.35 0.32 9.65
CA GLN A 115 8.71 -0.06 8.28
C GLN A 115 7.65 -0.98 7.72
N ARG A 116 7.21 -0.73 6.48
CA ARG A 116 6.23 -1.59 5.81
C ARG A 116 6.81 -2.99 5.62
N VAL A 117 6.01 -3.98 5.98
CA VAL A 117 6.29 -5.38 5.71
C VAL A 117 5.91 -5.64 4.25
N ALA A 118 6.90 -5.98 3.42
CA ALA A 118 6.65 -6.43 2.06
C ALA A 118 5.81 -7.71 2.11
N THR A 119 4.77 -7.78 1.27
CA THR A 119 4.05 -9.03 1.04
C THR A 119 5.07 -10.06 0.55
N ALA A 120 5.13 -11.23 1.21
CA ALA A 120 6.02 -12.28 0.78
C ALA A 120 5.80 -12.56 -0.71
N PRO A 121 6.87 -12.71 -1.52
CA PRO A 121 6.72 -13.08 -2.92
C PRO A 121 5.88 -14.35 -2.99
N PRO A 122 5.00 -14.48 -4.01
CA PRO A 122 4.16 -15.65 -4.16
C PRO A 122 5.03 -16.91 -4.08
N GLN A 123 4.60 -17.85 -3.25
CA GLN A 123 5.34 -19.10 -3.08
C GLN A 123 5.40 -19.81 -4.43
N ALA A 124 6.60 -20.19 -4.87
CA ALA A 124 6.77 -20.98 -6.07
C ALA A 124 5.95 -22.26 -5.97
N ASP A 125 5.16 -22.58 -7.00
CA ASP A 125 4.47 -23.86 -7.04
C ASP A 125 5.52 -24.98 -7.12
N PRO A 126 5.62 -25.88 -6.11
CA PRO A 126 6.62 -26.95 -6.10
C PRO A 126 6.45 -27.95 -7.25
N ARG A 127 5.31 -27.92 -7.98
CA ARG A 127 5.07 -28.75 -9.17
C ARG A 127 5.52 -28.09 -10.47
N GLN A 128 5.91 -26.83 -10.43
CA GLN A 128 6.33 -26.09 -11.61
C GLN A 128 7.85 -26.25 -11.83
N ASP A 129 8.24 -26.61 -13.04
CA ASP A 129 9.66 -26.69 -13.42
C ASP A 129 10.26 -25.26 -13.45
N PRO A 130 11.28 -24.95 -12.63
CA PRO A 130 11.91 -23.63 -12.61
C PRO A 130 12.46 -23.19 -13.96
N ALA A 131 12.85 -24.15 -14.81
CA ALA A 131 13.37 -23.85 -16.15
C ALA A 131 12.31 -23.25 -17.08
N LEU A 132 11.01 -23.40 -16.77
CA LEU A 132 9.90 -22.88 -17.58
C LEU A 132 9.49 -21.44 -17.21
N ILE A 133 9.95 -20.90 -16.08
CA ILE A 133 9.60 -19.55 -15.63
C ILE A 133 10.35 -18.52 -16.47
N GLY A 134 9.63 -17.60 -17.10
CA GLY A 134 10.22 -16.56 -17.94
C GLY A 134 9.33 -16.15 -19.11
N THR A 135 9.92 -15.43 -20.05
CA THR A 135 9.26 -15.02 -21.30
C THR A 135 9.81 -15.84 -22.44
N TRP A 136 8.94 -16.65 -23.04
CA TRP A 136 9.22 -17.47 -24.20
C TRP A 136 8.73 -16.76 -25.45
N VAL A 137 9.60 -16.70 -26.45
CA VAL A 137 9.28 -16.12 -27.75
C VAL A 137 9.38 -17.23 -28.77
N TYR A 138 8.27 -17.48 -29.48
CA TYR A 138 8.22 -18.39 -30.60
C TYR A 138 7.98 -17.58 -31.87
N GLU A 139 8.91 -17.72 -32.83
CA GLU A 139 8.82 -17.06 -34.13
C GLU A 139 8.62 -18.11 -35.21
N GLN A 140 7.62 -17.90 -36.07
CA GLN A 140 7.35 -18.75 -37.20
C GLN A 140 7.32 -17.91 -38.47
N MET A 141 8.22 -18.24 -39.40
CA MET A 141 8.22 -17.68 -40.75
C MET A 141 7.48 -18.64 -41.69
N THR A 142 6.47 -18.14 -42.37
CA THR A 142 5.76 -18.87 -43.42
C THR A 142 6.11 -18.25 -44.76
N ASN A 143 6.75 -19.04 -45.63
CA ASN A 143 7.09 -18.64 -46.99
C ASN A 143 6.07 -19.22 -47.96
N SER A 144 5.61 -18.42 -48.93
CA SER A 144 4.83 -18.91 -50.07
C SER A 144 5.75 -19.59 -51.09
N GLU A 145 5.42 -20.81 -51.53
CA GLU A 145 6.03 -21.40 -52.72
C GLU A 145 5.25 -20.95 -53.96
N GLY A 146 5.74 -19.91 -54.64
CA GLY A 146 5.13 -19.37 -55.87
C GLY A 146 5.57 -17.93 -56.15
N LEU A 147 5.44 -17.50 -57.42
CA LEU A 147 6.11 -16.37 -58.08
C LEU A 147 5.90 -14.94 -57.51
N GLU A 148 5.35 -14.76 -56.30
CA GLU A 148 5.35 -13.46 -55.61
C GLU A 148 5.78 -13.65 -54.15
N TYR A 149 6.92 -13.04 -53.80
CA TYR A 149 7.59 -13.14 -52.51
C TYR A 149 6.82 -12.39 -51.42
N ALA A 150 5.95 -13.09 -50.69
CA ALA A 150 5.38 -12.61 -49.44
C ALA A 150 5.78 -13.56 -48.31
N SER A 151 6.73 -13.16 -47.47
CA SER A 151 7.05 -13.87 -46.22
C SER A 151 6.21 -13.29 -45.08
N LEU A 152 5.44 -14.12 -44.39
CA LEU A 152 4.73 -13.73 -43.17
C LEU A 152 5.52 -14.23 -41.96
N THR A 153 5.89 -13.32 -41.05
CA THR A 153 6.46 -13.71 -39.75
C THR A 153 5.42 -13.53 -38.66
N THR A 154 5.13 -14.60 -37.93
CA THR A 154 4.27 -14.59 -36.75
C THR A 154 5.14 -14.74 -35.52
N VAL A 155 4.95 -13.86 -34.54
CA VAL A 155 5.64 -13.92 -33.24
C VAL A 155 4.60 -14.15 -32.15
N THR A 156 4.78 -15.23 -31.38
CA THR A 156 3.95 -15.56 -30.22
C THR A 156 4.80 -15.43 -28.96
N THR A 157 4.33 -14.62 -28.01
CA THR A 157 4.99 -14.46 -26.70
C THR A 157 4.18 -15.15 -25.62
N LEU A 158 4.82 -16.00 -24.84
CA LEU A 158 4.24 -16.68 -23.68
C LEU A 158 5.01 -16.26 -22.42
N ARG A 159 4.33 -15.79 -21.38
CA ARG A 159 4.97 -15.42 -20.12
C ARG A 159 4.51 -16.33 -18.99
N ILE A 160 5.39 -17.19 -18.51
CA ILE A 160 5.09 -18.09 -17.39
C ILE A 160 5.69 -17.48 -16.12
N ARG A 161 4.87 -17.25 -15.10
CA ARG A 161 5.30 -16.73 -13.79
C ARG A 161 5.52 -17.87 -12.78
N ALA A 162 6.23 -17.55 -11.69
CA ALA A 162 6.54 -18.49 -10.61
C ALA A 162 5.33 -18.96 -9.79
N ASP A 163 4.20 -18.27 -9.93
CA ASP A 163 2.91 -18.61 -9.32
C ASP A 163 2.03 -19.50 -10.24
N GLY A 164 2.59 -20.00 -11.34
CA GLY A 164 1.88 -20.81 -12.33
C GLY A 164 1.02 -20.03 -13.33
N SER A 165 0.93 -18.70 -13.23
CA SER A 165 0.15 -17.90 -14.18
C SER A 165 0.84 -17.72 -15.53
N ILE A 166 0.03 -17.65 -16.60
CA ILE A 166 0.43 -17.49 -18.01
C ILE A 166 -0.09 -16.17 -18.57
#